data_AF-A0A5N5WYM5-F1
#
_entry.id   AF-A0A5N5WYM5-F1
#
_cell.length_a   1.000
_cell.length_b   1.000
_cell.length_c   1.000
_cell.angle_alpha   90.00
_cell.angle_beta   90.00
_cell.angle_gamma   90.00
#
_symmetry.space_group_name_H-M   'P 1'
#
loop_
_entity.id
_entity.type
_entity.pdbx_description
1 polymer ?
#
loop_
_entity_poly.entity_id
_entity_poly.type
_entity_poly.pdbx_seq_one_letter_code
_entity_poly.pdbx_strand_id
1 'polypeptide(L)'
;MRICVLQSAPSEGQELAGELTADPSRFTDQHTFEHRWIRKDTAAEQIDAAVDEGFDFYFNFMWGQHEDEVAGIDACRYLECLGLPSIGQRSQILERNKNDFYELARALGAPKVPGISEHPLFVRPASSYAKKPTSKTPLCRNHDELLECLKYLNEALKPSRIIAKRFTPATSTIIDGIHIHDDVAVQEYVQGWRYSVVVIEVGDFPVPLTPEKYVYSSGLIPHEESLGFFVNFQRDKRITLLNRKVVPELFAKLQEIAVQAFRANHMAGQSWCSVDIRVPATGEPIVIHVHPMPYLFRSPDHEWEDHAVRKAFPGGHRALINVLIASYQIYRQAEIDRQGMIASTYSSFGKQYNHALNSHEASGIYKKILSLVDLSGSCLDLGSGTGALGRLFSAEKNRKQQQRVPPSSNLSSPEGSTSRSASTDSVIFKGTTDYCRQIDAYSEVSQGSIQTVLSSLGPYDHIVSVGCYILFLPRRSP
;
A
#
# COMPACT_ATOMS: atom_id res chain seq x y z
N MET A 1 4.87 -26.72 1.47
CA MET A 1 4.93 -25.52 2.33
C MET A 1 3.83 -25.61 3.34
N ARG A 2 4.12 -25.20 4.58
CA ARG A 2 3.13 -24.83 5.59
C ARG A 2 2.72 -23.38 5.37
N ILE A 3 1.45 -23.14 5.05
CA ILE A 3 0.93 -21.83 4.70
C ILE A 3 -0.04 -21.35 5.76
N CYS A 4 0.19 -20.17 6.31
CA CYS A 4 -0.75 -19.50 7.20
C CYS A 4 -1.75 -18.67 6.38
N VAL A 5 -3.05 -18.82 6.65
CA VAL A 5 -4.11 -18.02 6.06
C VAL A 5 -4.61 -17.03 7.11
N LEU A 6 -4.22 -15.77 6.96
CA LEU A 6 -4.58 -14.67 7.86
C LEU A 6 -5.91 -14.08 7.42
N GLN A 7 -6.91 -14.08 8.30
CA GLN A 7 -8.24 -13.55 8.01
C GLN A 7 -8.66 -12.55 9.08
N SER A 8 -9.36 -11.49 8.67
CA SER A 8 -10.02 -10.58 9.61
C SER A 8 -11.04 -11.34 10.46
N ALA A 9 -10.87 -11.34 11.79
CA ALA A 9 -11.84 -11.90 12.70
C ALA A 9 -13.19 -11.16 12.57
N PRO A 10 -14.32 -11.88 12.55
CA PRO A 10 -15.63 -11.23 12.52
C PRO A 10 -15.84 -10.37 13.78
N SER A 11 -16.53 -9.23 13.61
CA SER A 11 -17.02 -8.44 14.75
C SER A 11 -18.00 -9.27 15.60
N GLU A 12 -18.06 -8.99 16.90
CA GLU A 12 -19.07 -9.62 17.78
C GLU A 12 -20.49 -9.38 17.23
N GLY A 13 -21.28 -10.44 17.09
CA GLY A 13 -22.63 -10.38 16.53
C GLY A 13 -22.71 -10.41 15.00
N GLN A 14 -21.59 -10.37 14.27
CA GLN A 14 -21.54 -10.77 12.86
C GLN A 14 -21.21 -12.26 12.78
N GLU A 15 -22.22 -13.12 12.64
CA GLU A 15 -22.01 -14.43 12.04
C GLU A 15 -21.64 -14.22 10.57
N LEU A 16 -20.35 -13.99 10.28
CA LEU A 16 -19.82 -14.35 8.98
C LEU A 16 -19.89 -15.88 8.93
N ALA A 17 -21.06 -16.39 8.53
CA ALA A 17 -21.25 -17.80 8.20
C ALA A 17 -20.04 -18.24 7.36
N GLY A 18 -19.47 -19.42 7.66
CA GLY A 18 -18.25 -19.93 7.04
C GLY A 18 -18.25 -19.98 5.50
N GLU A 19 -19.37 -19.64 4.85
CA GLU A 19 -19.53 -19.41 3.42
C GLU A 19 -18.75 -18.19 2.87
N LEU A 20 -18.46 -17.19 3.73
CA LEU A 20 -17.79 -15.94 3.34
C LEU A 20 -16.30 -15.91 3.73
N THR A 21 -15.69 -17.05 4.03
CA THR A 21 -14.25 -17.17 4.38
C THR A 21 -13.46 -17.72 3.20
N ALA A 22 -12.23 -17.25 3.03
CA ALA A 22 -11.40 -17.66 1.89
C ALA A 22 -10.63 -18.90 2.34
N ASP A 23 -10.81 -20.01 1.63
CA ASP A 23 -10.26 -21.30 1.99
C ASP A 23 -9.51 -21.95 0.81
N PRO A 24 -8.24 -21.58 0.60
CA PRO A 24 -7.39 -22.17 -0.42
C PRO A 24 -7.16 -23.69 -0.22
N SER A 25 -7.30 -24.21 1.01
CA SER A 25 -7.03 -25.62 1.34
C SER A 25 -7.96 -26.59 0.61
N ARG A 26 -9.17 -26.12 0.23
CA ARG A 26 -10.16 -26.90 -0.52
C ARG A 26 -9.74 -27.22 -1.94
N PHE A 27 -8.74 -26.50 -2.47
CA PHE A 27 -8.43 -26.52 -3.89
C PHE A 27 -7.10 -27.19 -4.21
N THR A 28 -6.31 -27.57 -3.21
CA THR A 28 -5.03 -28.24 -3.41
C THR A 28 -4.59 -28.99 -2.17
N ASP A 29 -3.92 -30.13 -2.40
CA ASP A 29 -3.25 -30.96 -1.41
C ASP A 29 -1.72 -30.77 -1.42
N GLN A 30 -1.19 -29.89 -2.29
CA GLN A 30 0.25 -29.67 -2.43
C GLN A 30 0.88 -28.92 -1.25
N HIS A 31 0.05 -28.28 -0.43
CA HIS A 31 0.45 -27.47 0.71
C HIS A 31 -0.47 -27.77 1.89
N THR A 32 0.03 -27.56 3.10
CA THR A 32 -0.77 -27.64 4.32
C THR A 32 -1.16 -26.23 4.73
N PHE A 33 -2.44 -25.97 4.91
CA PHE A 33 -2.95 -24.65 5.25
C PHE A 33 -3.45 -24.64 6.69
N GLU A 34 -3.14 -23.57 7.41
CA GLU A 34 -3.65 -23.33 8.75
C GLU A 34 -4.21 -21.90 8.82
N HIS A 35 -5.42 -21.75 9.37
CA HIS A 35 -6.11 -20.46 9.40
C HIS A 35 -5.90 -19.76 10.74
N ARG A 36 -5.68 -18.44 10.72
CA ARG A 36 -5.61 -17.60 11.91
C ARG A 36 -6.56 -16.42 11.75
N TRP A 37 -7.33 -16.17 12.81
CA TRP A 37 -8.27 -15.06 12.88
C TRP A 37 -7.62 -13.89 13.60
N ILE A 38 -7.49 -12.77 12.90
CA ILE A 38 -6.81 -11.57 13.37
C ILE A 38 -7.86 -10.52 13.77
N ARG A 39 -7.89 -10.17 15.04
CA ARG A 39 -8.71 -9.11 15.62
C ARG A 39 -7.97 -7.78 15.49
N LYS A 40 -8.73 -6.68 15.31
CA LYS A 40 -8.14 -5.36 15.05
C LYS A 40 -7.32 -4.84 16.23
N ASP A 41 -7.79 -5.09 17.45
CA ASP A 41 -7.22 -4.59 18.71
C ASP A 41 -5.97 -5.35 19.17
N THR A 42 -5.83 -6.61 18.76
CA THR A 42 -4.76 -7.53 19.16
C THR A 42 -4.00 -8.07 17.95
N ALA A 43 -4.02 -7.31 16.84
CA ALA A 43 -3.52 -7.78 15.55
C ALA A 43 -2.02 -8.10 15.59
N ALA A 44 -1.22 -7.27 16.23
CA ALA A 44 0.22 -7.45 16.30
C ALA A 44 0.57 -8.72 17.07
N GLU A 45 0.00 -8.92 18.26
CA GLU A 45 0.25 -10.09 19.09
C GLU A 45 -0.18 -11.39 18.40
N GLN A 46 -1.31 -11.37 17.69
CA GLN A 46 -1.82 -12.53 16.96
C GLN A 46 -1.00 -12.84 15.71
N ILE A 47 -0.48 -11.82 15.03
CA ILE A 47 0.44 -11.99 13.91
C ILE A 47 1.77 -12.56 14.42
N ASP A 48 2.34 -12.01 15.48
CA ASP A 48 3.58 -12.53 16.09
C ASP A 48 3.43 -13.98 16.51
N ALA A 49 2.33 -14.31 17.21
CA ALA A 49 2.03 -15.68 17.60
C ALA A 49 1.96 -16.62 16.38
N ALA A 50 1.34 -16.19 15.28
CA ALA A 50 1.31 -16.99 14.05
C ALA A 50 2.70 -17.13 13.41
N VAL A 51 3.54 -16.10 13.50
CA VAL A 51 4.91 -16.12 12.98
C VAL A 51 5.81 -17.09 13.75
N ASP A 52 5.67 -17.11 15.07
CA ASP A 52 6.41 -18.01 15.97
C ASP A 52 6.15 -19.49 15.68
N GLU A 53 5.03 -19.83 15.02
CA GLU A 53 4.72 -21.20 14.58
C GLU A 53 5.55 -21.66 13.37
N GLY A 54 6.30 -20.74 12.73
CA GLY A 54 7.29 -21.05 11.70
C GLY A 54 6.67 -21.47 10.35
N PHE A 55 5.67 -20.74 9.86
CA PHE A 55 5.12 -20.97 8.51
C PHE A 55 6.09 -20.54 7.40
N ASP A 56 6.03 -21.24 6.27
CA ASP A 56 6.85 -20.95 5.09
C ASP A 56 6.31 -19.79 4.27
N PHE A 57 4.99 -19.52 4.35
CA PHE A 57 4.28 -18.56 3.51
C PHE A 57 2.98 -18.09 4.16
N TYR A 58 2.51 -16.89 3.80
CA TYR A 58 1.31 -16.27 4.36
C TYR A 58 0.35 -15.80 3.26
N PHE A 59 -0.93 -16.13 3.39
CA PHE A 59 -2.00 -15.60 2.54
C PHE A 59 -2.77 -14.57 3.37
N ASN A 60 -2.71 -13.30 2.96
CA ASN A 60 -3.36 -12.21 3.67
C ASN A 60 -4.73 -11.89 3.06
N PHE A 61 -5.79 -12.27 3.77
CA PHE A 61 -7.19 -11.94 3.45
C PHE A 61 -7.80 -10.92 4.43
N MET A 62 -6.96 -10.19 5.19
CA MET A 62 -7.45 -9.10 6.02
C MET A 62 -7.93 -7.93 5.15
N TRP A 63 -9.03 -7.26 5.50
CA TRP A 63 -9.68 -6.30 4.59
C TRP A 63 -10.17 -4.99 5.22
N GLY A 64 -10.14 -4.85 6.54
CA GLY A 64 -10.71 -3.68 7.21
C GLY A 64 -10.06 -2.34 6.84
N GLN A 65 -10.86 -1.28 6.77
CA GLN A 65 -10.37 0.09 6.76
C GLN A 65 -10.33 0.70 8.18
N HIS A 66 -10.00 1.98 8.29
CA HIS A 66 -9.79 2.60 9.62
C HIS A 66 -11.08 2.62 10.45
N GLU A 67 -12.21 2.80 9.79
CA GLU A 67 -13.55 2.84 10.39
C GLU A 67 -14.16 1.45 10.64
N ASP A 68 -13.62 0.40 10.02
CA ASP A 68 -14.13 -0.96 10.20
C ASP A 68 -13.67 -1.55 11.54
N GLU A 69 -14.48 -2.42 12.13
CA GLU A 69 -14.18 -3.04 13.43
C GLU A 69 -13.27 -4.28 13.31
N VAL A 70 -12.84 -4.62 12.09
CA VAL A 70 -12.05 -5.82 11.79
C VAL A 70 -10.61 -5.48 11.40
N ALA A 71 -9.69 -6.45 11.54
CA ALA A 71 -8.29 -6.25 11.15
C ALA A 71 -8.17 -5.91 9.66
N GLY A 72 -7.17 -5.09 9.32
CA GLY A 72 -7.11 -4.44 8.02
C GLY A 72 -5.84 -3.61 7.83
N ILE A 73 -5.95 -2.32 7.48
CA ILE A 73 -4.81 -1.43 7.15
C ILE A 73 -3.62 -1.59 8.10
N ASP A 74 -3.82 -1.39 9.41
CA ASP A 74 -2.73 -1.39 10.39
C ASP A 74 -2.14 -2.80 10.60
N ALA A 75 -2.99 -3.83 10.58
CA ALA A 75 -2.55 -5.23 10.66
C ALA A 75 -1.77 -5.66 9.41
N CYS A 76 -2.21 -5.25 8.22
CA CYS A 76 -1.49 -5.49 6.97
C CYS A 76 -0.14 -4.77 6.99
N ARG A 77 -0.10 -3.51 7.43
CA ARG A 77 1.14 -2.75 7.55
C ARG A 77 2.13 -3.42 8.51
N TYR A 78 1.63 -3.90 9.65
CA TYR A 78 2.44 -4.64 10.60
C TYR A 78 3.03 -5.91 9.99
N LEU A 79 2.20 -6.74 9.34
CA LEU A 79 2.64 -7.95 8.63
C LEU A 79 3.72 -7.63 7.58
N GLU A 80 3.53 -6.56 6.81
CA GLU A 80 4.49 -6.11 5.79
C GLU A 80 5.85 -5.73 6.39
N CYS A 81 5.87 -5.07 7.55
CA CYS A 81 7.09 -4.69 8.26
C CYS A 81 7.93 -5.89 8.71
N LEU A 82 7.31 -7.05 8.93
CA LEU A 82 8.02 -8.29 9.29
C LEU A 82 8.78 -8.91 8.10
N GLY A 83 8.57 -8.42 6.87
CA GLY A 83 9.30 -8.88 5.69
C GLY A 83 9.02 -10.35 5.30
N LEU A 84 7.84 -10.87 5.71
CA LEU A 84 7.47 -12.27 5.53
C LEU A 84 7.04 -12.58 4.10
N PRO A 85 7.28 -13.82 3.63
CA PRO A 85 6.78 -14.29 2.35
C PRO A 85 5.25 -14.33 2.32
N SER A 86 4.63 -13.40 1.60
CA SER A 86 3.18 -13.20 1.66
C SER A 86 2.56 -12.70 0.36
N ILE A 87 1.29 -13.06 0.14
CA ILE A 87 0.44 -12.56 -0.95
C ILE A 87 -0.89 -12.03 -0.40
N GLY A 88 -1.67 -11.37 -1.27
CA GLY A 88 -3.00 -10.88 -0.95
C GLY A 88 -2.97 -9.41 -0.55
N GLN A 89 -3.79 -9.03 0.44
CA GLN A 89 -4.05 -7.63 0.72
C GLN A 89 -2.81 -6.86 1.18
N ARG A 90 -2.62 -5.68 0.59
CA ARG A 90 -1.58 -4.72 0.98
C ARG A 90 -2.18 -3.51 1.71
N SER A 91 -1.45 -3.00 2.70
CA SER A 91 -1.88 -1.84 3.50
C SER A 91 -2.11 -0.60 2.62
N GLN A 92 -1.15 -0.29 1.75
CA GLN A 92 -1.22 0.83 0.81
C GLN A 92 -2.41 0.77 -0.14
N ILE A 93 -2.85 -0.45 -0.52
CA ILE A 93 -4.03 -0.63 -1.37
C ILE A 93 -5.32 -0.44 -0.55
N LEU A 94 -5.36 -0.90 0.70
CA LEU A 94 -6.51 -0.67 1.59
C LEU A 94 -6.67 0.80 2.00
N GLU A 95 -5.58 1.55 2.10
CA GLU A 95 -5.64 2.98 2.44
C GLU A 95 -6.37 3.82 1.41
N ARG A 96 -6.37 3.35 0.17
CA ARG A 96 -7.00 4.02 -0.96
C ARG A 96 -8.52 3.89 -0.90
N ASN A 97 -9.17 4.93 -1.38
CA ASN A 97 -10.60 4.99 -1.57
C ASN A 97 -10.95 5.03 -3.07
N LYS A 98 -12.25 5.06 -3.36
CA LYS A 98 -12.76 5.08 -4.75
C LYS A 98 -12.41 6.36 -5.51
N ASN A 99 -12.34 7.51 -4.83
CA ASN A 99 -11.99 8.78 -5.43
C ASN A 99 -10.54 8.79 -5.92
N ASP A 100 -9.61 8.21 -5.16
CA ASP A 100 -8.20 8.08 -5.56
C ASP A 100 -8.07 7.37 -6.93
N PHE A 101 -8.83 6.29 -7.14
CA PHE A 101 -8.87 5.60 -8.42
C PHE A 101 -9.39 6.50 -9.55
N TYR A 102 -10.50 7.19 -9.32
CA TYR A 102 -11.12 8.03 -10.35
C TYR A 102 -10.25 9.23 -10.74
N GLU A 103 -9.63 9.87 -9.76
CA GLU A 103 -8.71 10.99 -10.00
C GLU A 103 -7.52 10.54 -10.84
N LEU A 104 -6.89 9.42 -10.48
CA LEU A 104 -5.75 8.89 -11.22
C LEU A 104 -6.14 8.42 -12.63
N ALA A 105 -7.28 7.73 -12.78
CA ALA A 105 -7.78 7.31 -14.09
C ALA A 105 -8.08 8.51 -15.01
N ARG A 106 -8.69 9.58 -14.48
CA ARG A 106 -8.93 10.82 -15.23
C ARG A 106 -7.63 11.53 -15.58
N ALA A 107 -6.67 11.62 -14.66
CA ALA A 107 -5.37 12.23 -14.90
C ALA A 107 -4.56 11.50 -15.98
N LEU A 108 -4.66 10.17 -16.02
CA LEU A 108 -4.02 9.33 -17.06
C LEU A 108 -4.80 9.30 -18.39
N GLY A 109 -6.08 9.71 -18.39
CA GLY A 109 -6.99 9.58 -19.53
C GLY A 109 -7.45 8.14 -19.80
N ALA A 110 -7.05 7.17 -18.98
CA ALA A 110 -7.42 5.76 -19.09
C ALA A 110 -7.29 5.04 -17.73
N PRO A 111 -8.16 4.05 -17.42
CA PRO A 111 -9.34 3.68 -18.20
C PRO A 111 -10.42 4.76 -18.13
N LYS A 112 -11.42 4.69 -19.02
CA LYS A 112 -12.60 5.55 -18.91
C LYS A 112 -13.35 5.22 -17.62
N VAL A 113 -13.61 6.24 -16.81
CA VAL A 113 -14.39 6.18 -15.57
C VAL A 113 -15.61 7.09 -15.70
N PRO A 114 -16.65 6.96 -14.86
CA PRO A 114 -17.81 7.83 -14.93
C PRO A 114 -17.44 9.30 -14.71
N GLY A 115 -18.18 10.21 -15.35
CA GLY A 115 -18.11 11.63 -15.03
C GLY A 115 -18.77 11.94 -13.69
N ILE A 116 -18.96 13.22 -13.41
CA ILE A 116 -19.53 13.73 -12.16
C ILE A 116 -20.53 14.86 -12.39
N SER A 117 -20.84 15.19 -13.64
CA SER A 117 -21.52 16.43 -14.00
C SER A 117 -22.96 16.20 -14.43
N GLU A 118 -23.26 15.03 -15.00
CA GLU A 118 -24.58 14.75 -15.56
C GLU A 118 -25.41 13.85 -14.63
N HIS A 119 -26.67 14.23 -14.42
CA HIS A 119 -27.62 13.37 -13.72
C HIS A 119 -28.12 12.23 -14.63
N PRO A 120 -28.48 11.05 -14.07
CA PRO A 120 -28.50 10.75 -12.64
C PRO A 120 -27.11 10.42 -12.07
N LEU A 121 -26.87 10.88 -10.84
CA LEU A 121 -25.63 10.65 -10.09
C LEU A 121 -25.83 9.53 -9.07
N PHE A 122 -24.84 8.65 -8.94
CA PHE A 122 -24.77 7.62 -7.94
C PHE A 122 -23.82 8.05 -6.81
N VAL A 123 -24.34 8.06 -5.58
CA VAL A 123 -23.65 8.55 -4.38
C VAL A 123 -23.44 7.41 -3.41
N ARG A 124 -22.20 7.22 -2.93
CA ARG A 124 -21.83 6.17 -1.99
C ARG A 124 -20.64 6.57 -1.12
N PRO A 125 -20.38 5.85 -0.01
CA PRO A 125 -19.11 5.98 0.70
C PRO A 125 -17.91 5.69 -0.22
N ALA A 126 -16.89 6.54 -0.15
CA ALA A 126 -15.64 6.38 -0.90
C ALA A 126 -14.81 5.20 -0.35
N SER A 127 -14.80 5.02 0.97
CA SER A 127 -14.28 3.84 1.66
C SER A 127 -15.27 2.68 1.69
N SER A 128 -14.79 1.49 2.07
CA SER A 128 -15.63 0.37 2.49
C SER A 128 -16.50 0.81 3.66
N TYR A 129 -17.80 0.57 3.56
CA TYR A 129 -18.73 0.84 4.65
C TYR A 129 -19.41 -0.48 4.97
N ALA A 130 -18.87 -1.21 5.94
CA ALA A 130 -19.40 -2.51 6.37
C ALA A 130 -20.81 -2.41 7.00
N LYS A 131 -21.22 -1.20 7.42
CA LYS A 131 -22.56 -0.94 7.94
C LYS A 131 -23.55 -0.76 6.79
N LYS A 132 -24.70 -1.41 6.85
CA LYS A 132 -25.71 -1.37 5.77
C LYS A 132 -26.29 0.05 5.68
N PRO A 133 -26.20 0.77 4.54
CA PRO A 133 -26.99 1.99 4.38
C PRO A 133 -28.47 1.63 4.45
N THR A 134 -29.18 2.27 5.37
CA THR A 134 -30.60 2.04 5.63
C THR A 134 -31.43 2.79 4.57
N SER A 135 -32.08 2.02 3.70
CA SER A 135 -33.25 2.34 2.85
C SER A 135 -33.27 3.53 1.87
N LYS A 136 -32.29 4.46 1.81
CA LYS A 136 -32.29 5.52 0.77
C LYS A 136 -31.57 5.07 -0.51
N THR A 137 -32.20 5.30 -1.67
CA THR A 137 -31.62 4.97 -2.97
C THR A 137 -30.39 5.84 -3.24
N PRO A 138 -29.21 5.26 -3.50
CA PRO A 138 -28.00 6.00 -3.80
C PRO A 138 -28.02 6.71 -5.18
N LEU A 139 -29.12 6.67 -5.93
CA LEU A 139 -29.26 7.25 -7.26
C LEU A 139 -30.07 8.55 -7.19
N CYS A 140 -29.41 9.67 -7.48
CA CYS A 140 -29.92 11.02 -7.43
C CYS A 140 -30.18 11.55 -8.84
N ARG A 141 -31.44 11.78 -9.21
CA ARG A 141 -31.86 12.20 -10.56
C ARG A 141 -31.78 13.70 -10.80
N ASN A 142 -31.60 14.48 -9.74
CA ASN A 142 -31.55 15.94 -9.79
C ASN A 142 -30.77 16.48 -8.58
N HIS A 143 -30.59 17.81 -8.55
CA HIS A 143 -29.91 18.55 -7.50
C HIS A 143 -30.48 18.28 -6.10
N ASP A 144 -31.81 18.33 -5.95
CA ASP A 144 -32.46 18.19 -4.65
C ASP A 144 -32.27 16.78 -4.07
N GLU A 145 -32.39 15.75 -4.91
CA GLU A 145 -32.09 14.37 -4.53
C GLU A 145 -30.61 14.17 -4.16
N LEU A 146 -29.69 14.87 -4.84
CA LEU A 146 -28.25 14.86 -4.50
C LEU A 146 -28.02 15.48 -3.13
N LEU A 147 -28.58 16.67 -2.88
CA LEU A 147 -28.45 17.37 -1.61
C LEU A 147 -29.01 16.55 -0.43
N GLU A 148 -30.17 15.91 -0.61
CA GLU A 148 -30.77 15.06 0.41
C GLU A 148 -29.94 13.80 0.68
N CYS A 149 -29.41 13.17 -0.37
CA CYS A 149 -28.57 11.98 -0.25
C CYS A 149 -27.24 12.29 0.46
N LEU A 150 -26.59 13.40 0.08
CA LEU A 150 -25.36 13.87 0.72
C LEU A 150 -25.60 14.19 2.19
N LYS A 151 -26.70 14.88 2.53
CA LYS A 151 -27.06 15.15 3.93
C LYS A 151 -27.23 13.86 4.74
N TYR A 152 -27.93 12.87 4.18
CA TYR A 152 -28.08 11.56 4.81
C TYR A 152 -26.74 10.85 5.02
N LEU A 153 -25.92 10.74 3.97
CA LEU A 153 -24.62 10.07 4.05
C LEU A 153 -23.68 10.79 5.01
N ASN A 154 -23.70 12.12 5.02
CA ASN A 154 -22.90 12.92 5.94
C ASN A 154 -23.21 12.57 7.40
N GLU A 155 -24.48 12.43 7.76
CA GLU A 155 -24.90 11.97 9.09
C GLU A 155 -24.51 10.51 9.35
N ALA A 156 -24.73 9.62 8.37
CA ALA A 156 -24.45 8.19 8.49
C ALA A 156 -22.95 7.88 8.65
N LEU A 157 -22.07 8.72 8.09
CA LEU A 157 -20.62 8.57 8.14
C LEU A 157 -19.99 9.22 9.39
N LYS A 158 -20.72 10.03 10.17
CA LYS A 158 -20.18 10.67 11.39
C LYS A 158 -19.47 9.70 12.34
N PRO A 159 -20.06 8.54 12.71
CA PRO A 159 -19.38 7.61 13.61
C PRO A 159 -18.07 7.08 13.01
N SER A 160 -18.09 6.72 11.72
CA SER A 160 -16.92 6.22 11.00
C SER A 160 -15.78 7.24 10.94
N ARG A 161 -16.09 8.53 10.72
CA ARG A 161 -15.10 9.63 10.71
C ARG A 161 -14.40 9.81 12.06
N ILE A 162 -15.17 9.69 13.15
CA ILE A 162 -14.62 9.75 14.52
C ILE A 162 -13.64 8.59 14.74
N ILE A 163 -14.03 7.36 14.39
CA ILE A 163 -13.18 6.17 14.53
C ILE A 163 -11.92 6.29 13.67
N ALA A 164 -12.07 6.70 12.41
CA ALA A 164 -10.96 6.86 11.49
C ALA A 164 -10.02 8.01 11.87
N LYS A 165 -10.38 8.85 12.85
CA LYS A 165 -9.70 10.12 13.18
C LYS A 165 -9.53 11.03 11.96
N ARG A 166 -10.38 10.86 10.94
CA ARG A 166 -10.40 11.64 9.71
C ARG A 166 -11.41 12.76 9.90
N PHE A 167 -10.95 13.89 10.43
CA PHE A 167 -11.68 15.15 10.37
C PHE A 167 -11.25 15.88 9.10
N THR A 168 -11.74 15.45 7.95
CA THR A 168 -11.42 16.13 6.69
C THR A 168 -12.18 17.46 6.61
N PRO A 169 -11.50 18.59 6.32
CA PRO A 169 -12.17 19.76 5.79
C PRO A 169 -12.84 19.41 4.45
N ALA A 170 -13.88 20.15 4.06
CA ALA A 170 -14.53 19.98 2.76
C ALA A 170 -13.48 20.00 1.63
N THR A 171 -13.63 19.11 0.67
CA THR A 171 -12.69 18.98 -0.46
C THR A 171 -12.84 20.15 -1.42
N SER A 172 -11.90 20.24 -2.37
CA SER A 172 -12.02 21.15 -3.51
C SER A 172 -13.07 20.69 -4.54
N THR A 173 -13.56 19.46 -4.46
CA THR A 173 -14.54 18.92 -5.42
C THR A 173 -15.90 19.54 -5.17
N ILE A 174 -16.34 20.34 -6.14
CA ILE A 174 -17.66 20.95 -6.18
C ILE A 174 -18.46 20.28 -7.30
N ILE A 175 -19.60 19.68 -6.95
CA ILE A 175 -20.54 19.10 -7.90
C ILE A 175 -21.86 19.84 -7.75
N ASP A 176 -22.32 20.43 -8.86
CA ASP A 176 -23.58 21.17 -8.90
C ASP A 176 -23.69 22.25 -7.78
N GLY A 177 -22.60 22.96 -7.55
CA GLY A 177 -22.49 23.98 -6.49
C GLY A 177 -22.34 23.45 -5.06
N ILE A 178 -22.28 22.13 -4.86
CA ILE A 178 -22.18 21.48 -3.55
C ILE A 178 -20.75 20.97 -3.32
N HIS A 179 -20.17 21.29 -2.17
CA HIS A 179 -18.90 20.70 -1.74
C HIS A 179 -19.10 19.23 -1.33
N ILE A 180 -18.31 18.35 -1.93
CA ILE A 180 -18.32 16.91 -1.62
C ILE A 180 -17.23 16.60 -0.60
N HIS A 181 -17.49 15.74 0.37
CA HIS A 181 -16.48 15.26 1.32
C HIS A 181 -15.63 14.13 0.69
N ASP A 182 -14.34 14.03 1.06
CA ASP A 182 -13.40 13.04 0.49
C ASP A 182 -13.85 11.60 0.69
N ASP A 183 -14.62 11.35 1.75
CA ASP A 183 -15.14 10.04 2.10
C ASP A 183 -16.48 9.70 1.42
N VAL A 184 -16.92 10.54 0.47
CA VAL A 184 -18.07 10.32 -0.39
C VAL A 184 -17.62 10.28 -1.84
N ALA A 185 -18.02 9.25 -2.57
CA ALA A 185 -17.86 9.13 -4.01
C ALA A 185 -19.18 9.46 -4.70
N VAL A 186 -19.14 10.46 -5.58
CA VAL A 186 -20.24 10.84 -6.48
C VAL A 186 -19.79 10.55 -7.91
N GLN A 187 -20.65 9.93 -8.70
CA GLN A 187 -20.32 9.54 -10.07
C GLN A 187 -21.58 9.51 -10.94
N GLU A 188 -21.46 9.76 -12.23
CA GLU A 188 -22.51 9.49 -13.21
C GLU A 188 -22.94 8.02 -13.15
N TYR A 189 -24.25 7.80 -13.19
CA TYR A 189 -24.80 6.47 -13.34
C TYR A 189 -24.66 6.01 -14.79
N VAL A 190 -23.86 4.95 -14.98
CA VAL A 190 -23.66 4.34 -16.30
C VAL A 190 -24.68 3.24 -16.51
N GLN A 191 -25.69 3.54 -17.32
CA GLN A 191 -26.66 2.55 -17.79
C GLN A 191 -25.97 1.54 -18.73
N GLY A 192 -26.16 0.24 -18.49
CA GLY A 192 -25.53 -0.79 -19.33
C GLY A 192 -25.39 -2.15 -18.65
N TRP A 193 -24.90 -3.13 -19.39
CA TRP A 193 -24.62 -4.46 -18.86
C TRP A 193 -23.41 -4.42 -17.91
N ARG A 194 -23.49 -5.14 -16.79
CA ARG A 194 -22.38 -5.26 -15.84
C ARG A 194 -21.52 -6.47 -16.20
N TYR A 195 -20.22 -6.23 -16.24
CA TYR A 195 -19.19 -7.23 -16.39
C TYR A 195 -18.19 -7.12 -15.24
N SER A 196 -17.47 -8.20 -14.97
CA SER A 196 -16.30 -8.19 -14.10
C SER A 196 -15.14 -8.88 -14.81
N VAL A 197 -13.93 -8.40 -14.59
CA VAL A 197 -12.71 -9.08 -15.04
C VAL A 197 -11.80 -9.22 -13.83
N VAL A 198 -11.55 -10.46 -13.42
CA VAL A 198 -10.48 -10.75 -12.46
C VAL A 198 -9.14 -10.56 -13.16
N VAL A 199 -8.24 -9.81 -12.54
CA VAL A 199 -6.86 -9.66 -12.97
C VAL A 199 -5.99 -10.30 -11.90
N ILE A 200 -5.11 -11.22 -12.33
CA ILE A 200 -4.12 -11.83 -11.45
C ILE A 200 -2.73 -11.34 -11.84
N GLU A 201 -1.81 -11.29 -10.89
CA GLU A 201 -0.44 -10.90 -11.12
C GLU A 201 0.44 -12.14 -11.33
N VAL A 202 1.05 -12.23 -12.52
CA VAL A 202 1.95 -13.32 -12.91
C VAL A 202 3.35 -12.74 -13.09
N GLY A 203 4.23 -12.97 -12.12
CA GLY A 203 5.48 -12.21 -11.99
C GLY A 203 5.17 -10.74 -11.73
N ASP A 204 5.56 -9.87 -12.65
CA ASP A 204 5.28 -8.43 -12.68
C ASP A 204 4.22 -8.04 -13.73
N PHE A 205 3.57 -9.03 -14.36
CA PHE A 205 2.58 -8.81 -15.41
C PHE A 205 1.15 -8.99 -14.92
N PRO A 206 0.26 -8.01 -15.12
CA PRO A 206 -1.16 -8.19 -14.90
C PRO A 206 -1.77 -9.05 -16.02
N VAL A 207 -2.36 -10.18 -15.64
CA VAL A 207 -3.02 -11.12 -16.54
C VAL A 207 -4.53 -11.06 -16.29
N PRO A 208 -5.31 -10.46 -17.21
CA PRO A 208 -6.76 -10.46 -17.11
C PRO A 208 -7.30 -11.85 -17.46
N LEU A 209 -8.19 -12.37 -16.61
CA LEU A 209 -8.88 -13.64 -16.85
C LEU A 209 -10.04 -13.46 -17.82
N THR A 210 -10.80 -14.55 -18.04
CA THR A 210 -11.99 -14.51 -18.90
C THR A 210 -13.03 -13.55 -18.31
N PRO A 211 -13.53 -12.55 -19.08
CA PRO A 211 -14.55 -11.65 -18.60
C PRO A 211 -15.83 -12.38 -18.18
N GLU A 212 -16.39 -11.93 -17.08
CA GLU A 212 -17.61 -12.42 -16.46
C GLU A 212 -18.76 -11.45 -16.76
N LYS A 213 -19.92 -11.97 -17.13
CA LYS A 213 -21.15 -11.21 -17.31
C LYS A 213 -22.12 -11.55 -16.19
N TYR A 214 -22.61 -10.53 -15.51
CA TYR A 214 -23.68 -10.68 -14.53
C TYR A 214 -25.03 -10.83 -15.23
N VAL A 215 -25.76 -11.88 -14.86
CA VAL A 215 -27.10 -12.19 -15.35
C VAL A 215 -28.04 -12.19 -14.16
N TYR A 216 -29.10 -11.39 -14.24
CA TYR A 216 -30.14 -11.31 -13.22
C TYR A 216 -31.34 -12.12 -13.68
N SER A 217 -32.11 -12.70 -12.74
CA SER A 217 -33.34 -13.42 -13.06
C SER A 217 -34.34 -12.52 -13.79
N SER A 218 -35.16 -13.13 -14.64
CA SER A 218 -36.10 -12.45 -15.54
C SER A 218 -37.07 -11.56 -14.77
N GLY A 219 -36.95 -10.24 -14.94
CA GLY A 219 -37.79 -9.22 -14.30
C GLY A 219 -37.00 -8.01 -13.81
N LEU A 220 -35.72 -8.20 -13.44
CA LEU A 220 -34.80 -7.11 -13.14
C LEU A 220 -34.22 -6.57 -14.45
N ILE A 221 -34.57 -5.34 -14.81
CA ILE A 221 -33.99 -4.64 -15.96
C ILE A 221 -32.64 -4.06 -15.51
N PRO A 222 -31.49 -4.58 -15.96
CA PRO A 222 -30.16 -4.15 -15.48
C PRO A 222 -29.82 -2.68 -15.82
N HIS A 223 -30.71 -2.03 -16.58
CA HIS A 223 -30.60 -0.68 -17.12
C HIS A 223 -31.22 0.41 -16.23
N GLU A 224 -32.03 0.07 -15.21
CA GLU A 224 -32.85 1.11 -14.52
C GLU A 224 -32.66 1.19 -13.01
N GLU A 225 -32.11 0.16 -12.35
CA GLU A 225 -32.04 0.15 -10.89
C GLU A 225 -30.60 0.26 -10.37
N SER A 226 -30.42 1.16 -9.41
CA SER A 226 -29.21 1.28 -8.62
C SER A 226 -29.10 0.02 -7.76
N LEU A 227 -28.27 -0.93 -8.17
CA LEU A 227 -28.11 -2.19 -7.47
C LEU A 227 -27.33 -1.92 -6.18
N GLY A 228 -28.06 -1.66 -5.09
CA GLY A 228 -27.48 -1.49 -3.75
C GLY A 228 -26.74 -2.75 -3.28
N PHE A 229 -26.02 -2.64 -2.15
CA PHE A 229 -25.24 -3.72 -1.54
C PHE A 229 -25.98 -5.08 -1.49
N PHE A 230 -27.30 -5.06 -1.26
CA PHE A 230 -28.15 -6.26 -1.20
C PHE A 230 -28.32 -7.01 -2.52
N VAL A 231 -28.19 -6.36 -3.68
CA VAL A 231 -28.32 -7.04 -4.98
C VAL A 231 -27.04 -7.79 -5.36
N ASN A 232 -25.90 -7.41 -4.79
CA ASN A 232 -24.65 -8.16 -5.01
C ASN A 232 -24.68 -9.58 -4.41
N PHE A 233 -25.56 -9.84 -3.44
CA PHE A 233 -25.72 -11.11 -2.72
C PHE A 233 -27.10 -11.78 -2.91
N GLN A 234 -27.86 -11.37 -3.92
CA GLN A 234 -29.12 -12.05 -4.25
C GLN A 234 -28.83 -13.47 -4.77
N ARG A 235 -29.55 -14.46 -4.22
CA ARG A 235 -29.45 -15.88 -4.62
C ARG A 235 -29.74 -16.12 -6.10
N ASP A 236 -30.42 -15.18 -6.77
CA ASP A 236 -30.82 -15.31 -8.17
C ASP A 236 -29.83 -14.67 -9.17
N LYS A 237 -28.73 -14.09 -8.67
CA LYS A 237 -27.63 -13.57 -9.50
C LYS A 237 -26.82 -14.75 -10.05
N ARG A 238 -26.65 -14.79 -11.37
CA ARG A 238 -25.78 -15.75 -12.05
C ARG A 238 -24.60 -15.06 -12.72
N ILE A 239 -23.49 -15.75 -12.79
CA ILE A 239 -22.29 -15.30 -13.48
C ILE A 239 -22.06 -16.22 -14.68
N THR A 240 -21.88 -15.62 -15.85
CA THR A 240 -21.59 -16.37 -17.08
C THR A 240 -20.28 -15.90 -17.69
N LEU A 241 -19.47 -16.82 -18.20
CA LEU A 241 -18.24 -16.46 -18.91
C LEU A 241 -18.54 -15.95 -20.30
N LEU A 242 -17.89 -14.85 -20.67
CA LEU A 242 -17.97 -14.30 -22.00
C LEU A 242 -17.20 -15.19 -22.99
N ASN A 243 -17.86 -15.64 -24.05
CA ASN A 243 -17.23 -16.48 -25.05
C ASN A 243 -16.48 -15.64 -26.09
N ARG A 244 -15.14 -15.73 -26.07
CA ARG A 244 -14.26 -15.03 -27.03
C ARG A 244 -14.60 -15.31 -28.49
N LYS A 245 -15.08 -16.51 -28.84
CA LYS A 245 -15.44 -16.85 -30.23
C LYS A 245 -16.72 -16.15 -30.70
N VAL A 246 -17.57 -15.72 -29.77
CA VAL A 246 -18.87 -15.08 -30.07
C VAL A 246 -18.74 -13.56 -30.09
N VAL A 247 -17.98 -12.98 -29.15
CA VAL A 247 -17.80 -11.53 -29.02
C VAL A 247 -16.31 -11.17 -28.85
N PRO A 248 -15.45 -11.44 -29.84
CA PRO A 248 -13.99 -11.32 -29.70
C PRO A 248 -13.53 -9.88 -29.39
N GLU A 249 -14.17 -8.88 -29.98
CA GLU A 249 -13.82 -7.47 -29.80
C GLU A 249 -14.14 -6.99 -28.38
N LEU A 250 -15.37 -7.23 -27.90
CA LEU A 250 -15.76 -6.89 -26.54
C LEU A 250 -14.92 -7.64 -25.51
N PHE A 251 -14.66 -8.93 -25.75
CA PHE A 251 -13.79 -9.73 -24.89
C PHE A 251 -12.40 -9.09 -24.73
N ALA A 252 -11.74 -8.78 -25.85
CA ALA A 252 -10.43 -8.15 -25.84
C ALA A 252 -10.48 -6.77 -25.17
N LYS A 253 -11.52 -5.98 -25.44
CA LYS A 253 -11.68 -4.64 -24.87
C LYS A 253 -11.85 -4.65 -23.35
N LEU A 254 -12.64 -5.58 -22.82
CA LEU A 254 -12.83 -5.73 -21.37
C LEU A 254 -11.52 -6.13 -20.68
N GLN A 255 -10.74 -7.05 -21.27
CA GLN A 255 -9.43 -7.42 -20.74
C GLN A 255 -8.43 -6.26 -20.77
N GLU A 256 -8.38 -5.51 -21.87
CA GLU A 256 -7.52 -4.33 -22.01
C GLU A 256 -7.83 -3.28 -20.94
N ILE A 257 -9.11 -2.92 -20.78
CA ILE A 257 -9.56 -1.92 -19.81
C ILE A 257 -9.31 -2.39 -18.37
N ALA A 258 -9.46 -3.68 -18.09
CA ALA A 258 -9.16 -4.23 -16.76
C ALA A 258 -7.67 -4.09 -16.41
N VAL A 259 -6.76 -4.30 -17.38
CA VAL A 259 -5.32 -4.07 -17.20
C VAL A 259 -5.00 -2.58 -17.01
N GLN A 260 -5.69 -1.69 -17.75
CA GLN A 260 -5.56 -0.24 -17.53
C GLN A 260 -6.00 0.14 -16.12
N ALA A 261 -7.14 -0.38 -15.66
CA ALA A 261 -7.65 -0.14 -14.31
C ALA A 261 -6.71 -0.65 -13.23
N PHE A 262 -6.14 -1.85 -13.41
CA PHE A 262 -5.12 -2.41 -12.51
C PHE A 262 -3.92 -1.46 -12.36
N ARG A 263 -3.42 -0.91 -13.47
CA ARG A 263 -2.28 0.00 -13.47
C ARG A 263 -2.61 1.37 -12.89
N ALA A 264 -3.75 1.96 -13.29
CA ALA A 264 -4.21 3.25 -12.77
C ALA A 264 -4.48 3.19 -11.25
N ASN A 265 -4.97 2.04 -10.76
CA ASN A 265 -5.17 1.82 -9.33
C ASN A 265 -3.91 1.30 -8.60
N HIS A 266 -2.72 1.37 -9.22
CA HIS A 266 -1.43 0.91 -8.69
C HIS A 266 -1.48 -0.45 -7.97
N MET A 267 -2.14 -1.43 -8.58
CA MET A 267 -2.39 -2.74 -7.97
C MET A 267 -1.18 -3.69 -7.99
N ALA A 268 -0.02 -3.26 -8.46
CA ALA A 268 1.18 -4.09 -8.51
C ALA A 268 1.57 -4.55 -7.09
N GLY A 269 1.91 -5.83 -6.93
CA GLY A 269 2.19 -6.48 -5.64
C GLY A 269 0.96 -6.89 -4.84
N GLN A 270 -0.27 -6.57 -5.28
CA GLN A 270 -1.51 -7.01 -4.61
C GLN A 270 -1.84 -8.48 -4.91
N SER A 271 -1.18 -9.12 -5.88
CA SER A 271 -1.44 -10.49 -6.34
C SER A 271 -2.70 -10.65 -7.20
N TRP A 272 -3.80 -9.96 -6.89
CA TRP A 272 -5.03 -10.01 -7.69
C TRP A 272 -5.95 -8.79 -7.46
N CYS A 273 -6.93 -8.60 -8.35
CA CYS A 273 -8.12 -7.78 -8.11
C CYS A 273 -9.27 -8.20 -9.04
N SER A 274 -10.48 -7.70 -8.79
CA SER A 274 -11.55 -7.70 -9.79
C SER A 274 -11.87 -6.27 -10.25
N VAL A 275 -12.17 -6.11 -11.53
CA VAL A 275 -12.53 -4.83 -12.14
C VAL A 275 -13.98 -4.91 -12.61
N ASP A 276 -14.84 -4.13 -11.97
CA ASP A 276 -16.24 -3.98 -12.36
C ASP A 276 -16.37 -2.98 -13.51
N ILE A 277 -17.03 -3.40 -14.58
CA ILE A 277 -17.18 -2.63 -15.82
C ILE A 277 -18.66 -2.56 -16.20
N ARG A 278 -19.13 -1.38 -16.60
CA ARG A 278 -20.43 -1.21 -17.26
C ARG A 278 -20.21 -0.98 -18.74
N VAL A 279 -20.96 -1.72 -19.57
CA VAL A 279 -20.96 -1.58 -21.02
C VAL A 279 -22.32 -1.00 -21.43
N PRO A 280 -22.38 0.28 -21.82
CA PRO A 280 -23.60 0.89 -22.35
C PRO A 280 -24.10 0.20 -23.61
N ALA A 281 -25.37 0.43 -23.96
CA ALA A 281 -25.92 -0.05 -25.24
C ALA A 281 -25.20 0.58 -26.43
N THR A 282 -24.78 1.84 -26.28
CA THR A 282 -23.99 2.60 -27.25
C THR A 282 -22.84 3.29 -26.54
N GLY A 283 -21.61 3.14 -27.06
CA GLY A 283 -20.41 3.76 -26.50
C GLY A 283 -19.41 2.75 -25.94
N GLU A 284 -18.40 3.26 -25.24
CA GLU A 284 -17.29 2.47 -24.73
C GLU A 284 -17.57 1.91 -23.33
N PRO A 285 -16.96 0.76 -22.95
CA PRO A 285 -17.00 0.26 -21.58
C PRO A 285 -16.41 1.27 -20.59
N ILE A 286 -17.02 1.36 -19.40
CA ILE A 286 -16.65 2.29 -18.33
C ILE A 286 -16.34 1.50 -17.06
N VAL A 287 -15.18 1.75 -16.45
CA VAL A 287 -14.78 1.10 -15.19
C VAL A 287 -15.47 1.77 -14.03
N ILE A 288 -16.24 0.99 -13.26
CA ILE A 288 -17.03 1.48 -12.13
C ILE A 288 -16.33 1.26 -10.80
N HIS A 289 -15.48 0.25 -10.70
CA HIS A 289 -14.81 -0.08 -9.45
C HIS A 289 -13.64 -1.05 -9.68
N VAL A 290 -12.60 -0.92 -8.85
CA VAL A 290 -11.54 -1.92 -8.72
C VAL A 290 -11.62 -2.47 -7.30
N HIS A 291 -11.89 -3.76 -7.18
CA HIS A 291 -12.01 -4.44 -5.88
C HIS A 291 -10.72 -5.21 -5.59
N PRO A 292 -9.95 -4.83 -4.55
CA PRO A 292 -8.66 -5.44 -4.26
C PRO A 292 -8.78 -6.85 -3.65
N MET A 293 -9.96 -7.24 -3.18
CA MET A 293 -10.23 -8.52 -2.51
C MET A 293 -11.40 -9.28 -3.15
N PRO A 294 -11.29 -9.68 -4.44
CA PRO A 294 -12.30 -10.51 -5.08
C PRO A 294 -12.64 -11.75 -4.26
N TYR A 295 -13.85 -12.27 -4.44
CA TYR A 295 -14.36 -13.45 -3.74
C TYR A 295 -13.73 -14.75 -4.25
N LEU A 296 -12.40 -14.85 -4.19
CA LEU A 296 -11.62 -16.02 -4.54
C LEU A 296 -11.60 -17.03 -3.38
N PHE A 297 -11.44 -18.31 -3.73
CA PHE A 297 -11.34 -19.43 -2.78
C PHE A 297 -12.55 -19.59 -1.84
N ARG A 298 -13.76 -19.20 -2.29
CA ARG A 298 -15.01 -19.40 -1.55
C ARG A 298 -15.58 -20.80 -1.76
N SER A 299 -16.55 -21.21 -0.94
CA SER A 299 -17.23 -22.49 -1.12
C SER A 299 -17.88 -22.57 -2.52
N PRO A 300 -17.79 -23.71 -3.23
CA PRO A 300 -18.35 -23.87 -4.59
C PRO A 300 -19.87 -23.75 -4.68
N ASP A 301 -20.58 -23.80 -3.54
CA ASP A 301 -22.05 -23.81 -3.45
C ASP A 301 -22.71 -22.52 -3.99
N HIS A 302 -21.90 -21.53 -4.36
CA HIS A 302 -22.32 -20.25 -4.87
C HIS A 302 -21.46 -19.83 -6.08
N GLU A 303 -22.07 -19.11 -7.03
CA GLU A 303 -21.37 -18.50 -8.16
C GLU A 303 -20.75 -17.15 -7.74
N TRP A 304 -19.44 -17.15 -7.54
CA TRP A 304 -18.66 -15.98 -7.15
C TRP A 304 -17.73 -15.51 -8.29
N GLU A 305 -16.93 -14.49 -7.98
CA GLU A 305 -15.90 -13.93 -8.88
C GLU A 305 -14.74 -14.92 -9.16
N ASP A 306 -14.78 -16.13 -8.61
CA ASP A 306 -13.83 -17.20 -8.92
C ASP A 306 -14.29 -18.10 -10.09
N HIS A 307 -15.41 -17.77 -10.74
CA HIS A 307 -15.95 -18.55 -11.85
C HIS A 307 -14.99 -18.61 -13.03
N ALA A 308 -14.34 -17.50 -13.39
CA ALA A 308 -13.28 -17.45 -14.40
C ALA A 308 -12.08 -18.33 -14.03
N VAL A 309 -11.70 -18.38 -12.74
CA VAL A 309 -10.63 -19.27 -12.27
C VAL A 309 -11.06 -20.73 -12.42
N ARG A 310 -12.25 -21.06 -11.92
CA ARG A 310 -12.78 -22.43 -11.89
C ARG A 310 -12.96 -23.04 -13.27
N LYS A 311 -13.39 -22.24 -14.25
CA LYS A 311 -13.86 -22.73 -15.56
C LYS A 311 -12.90 -22.42 -16.71
N ALA A 312 -12.04 -21.40 -16.59
CA ALA A 312 -11.22 -20.94 -17.72
C ALA A 312 -9.73 -20.77 -17.40
N PHE A 313 -9.33 -20.68 -16.13
CA PHE A 313 -7.90 -20.63 -15.80
C PHE A 313 -7.28 -22.03 -15.91
N PRO A 314 -6.25 -22.25 -16.75
CA PRO A 314 -5.64 -23.57 -16.91
C PRO A 314 -5.15 -24.15 -15.58
N GLY A 315 -5.66 -25.31 -15.20
CA GLY A 315 -5.36 -25.96 -13.91
C GLY A 315 -6.11 -25.39 -12.70
N GLY A 316 -7.04 -24.45 -12.92
CA GLY A 316 -7.97 -23.94 -11.91
C GLY A 316 -7.30 -23.30 -10.70
N HIS A 317 -7.98 -23.32 -9.55
CA HIS A 317 -7.50 -22.75 -8.29
C HIS A 317 -6.16 -23.33 -7.83
N ARG A 318 -5.91 -24.62 -8.06
CA ARG A 318 -4.62 -25.24 -7.74
C ARG A 318 -3.47 -24.57 -8.48
N ALA A 319 -3.62 -24.37 -9.80
CA ALA A 319 -2.62 -23.66 -10.59
C ALA A 319 -2.51 -22.20 -10.15
N LEU A 320 -3.64 -21.54 -9.84
CA LEU A 320 -3.65 -20.16 -9.35
C LEU A 320 -2.80 -20.02 -8.08
N ILE A 321 -3.00 -20.89 -7.08
CA ILE A 321 -2.21 -20.89 -5.83
C ILE A 321 -0.71 -20.96 -6.13
N ASN A 322 -0.30 -21.92 -6.99
CA ASN A 322 1.10 -22.07 -7.36
C ASN A 322 1.65 -20.85 -8.11
N VAL A 323 0.86 -20.28 -9.02
CA VAL A 323 1.23 -19.07 -9.77
C VAL A 323 1.45 -17.90 -8.83
N LEU A 324 0.55 -17.67 -7.87
CA LEU A 324 0.65 -16.54 -6.94
C LEU A 324 1.90 -16.65 -6.05
N ILE A 325 2.20 -17.86 -5.56
CA ILE A 325 3.41 -18.11 -4.77
C ILE A 325 4.67 -17.92 -5.64
N ALA A 326 4.67 -18.45 -6.86
CA ALA A 326 5.78 -18.30 -7.78
C ALA A 326 6.01 -16.82 -8.17
N SER A 327 4.94 -16.06 -8.44
CA SER A 327 5.00 -14.62 -8.71
C SER A 327 5.68 -13.87 -7.57
N TYR A 328 5.29 -14.15 -6.32
CA TYR A 328 5.93 -13.55 -5.16
C TYR A 328 7.43 -13.91 -5.09
N GLN A 329 7.79 -15.17 -5.31
CA GLN A 329 9.19 -15.61 -5.27
C GLN A 329 10.04 -14.92 -6.34
N ILE A 330 9.51 -14.77 -7.56
CA ILE A 330 10.16 -14.04 -8.65
C ILE A 330 10.39 -12.57 -8.24
N TYR A 331 9.35 -11.90 -7.74
CA TYR A 331 9.44 -10.51 -7.30
C TYR A 331 10.45 -10.35 -6.16
N ARG A 332 10.40 -11.22 -5.15
CA ARG A 332 11.32 -11.18 -4.00
C ARG A 332 12.76 -11.41 -4.45
N GLN A 333 13.01 -12.36 -5.36
CA GLN A 333 14.36 -12.60 -5.87
C GLN A 333 14.87 -11.39 -6.65
N ALA A 334 14.05 -10.81 -7.53
CA ALA A 334 14.41 -9.60 -8.26
C ALA A 334 14.72 -8.43 -7.31
N GLU A 335 13.95 -8.28 -6.23
CA GLU A 335 14.21 -7.27 -5.20
C GLU A 335 15.50 -7.54 -4.43
N ILE A 336 15.77 -8.78 -4.05
CA ILE A 336 17.05 -9.18 -3.41
C ILE A 336 18.22 -8.89 -4.35
N ASP A 337 18.11 -9.22 -5.64
CA ASP A 337 19.15 -8.98 -6.64
C ASP A 337 19.38 -7.48 -6.84
N ARG A 338 18.30 -6.69 -6.91
CA ARG A 338 18.36 -5.22 -6.99
C ARG A 338 19.01 -4.63 -5.75
N GLN A 339 18.61 -5.06 -4.56
CA GLN A 339 19.24 -4.63 -3.30
C GLN A 339 20.71 -5.04 -3.24
N GLY A 340 21.06 -6.23 -3.69
CA GLY A 340 22.43 -6.72 -3.80
C GLY A 340 23.27 -5.87 -4.76
N MET A 341 22.72 -5.51 -5.91
CA MET A 341 23.35 -4.61 -6.89
C MET A 341 23.56 -3.21 -6.31
N ILE A 342 22.55 -2.65 -5.64
CA ILE A 342 22.67 -1.37 -4.93
C ILE A 342 23.76 -1.48 -3.86
N ALA A 343 23.70 -2.46 -2.97
CA ALA A 343 24.69 -2.66 -1.92
C ALA A 343 26.11 -2.83 -2.47
N SER A 344 26.28 -3.56 -3.57
CA SER A 344 27.57 -3.74 -4.27
C SER A 344 28.09 -2.44 -4.87
N THR A 345 27.22 -1.65 -5.51
CA THR A 345 27.55 -0.34 -6.07
C THR A 345 28.02 0.61 -4.97
N TYR A 346 27.28 0.66 -3.86
CA TYR A 346 27.64 1.45 -2.68
C TYR A 346 28.96 0.99 -2.05
N SER A 347 29.16 -0.32 -1.90
CA SER A 347 30.40 -0.88 -1.34
C SER A 347 31.61 -0.58 -2.22
N SER A 348 31.43 -0.61 -3.53
CA SER A 348 32.48 -0.28 -4.51
C SER A 348 32.81 1.22 -4.49
N PHE A 349 31.79 2.07 -4.41
CA PHE A 349 31.98 3.52 -4.28
C PHE A 349 32.61 3.91 -2.94
N GLY A 350 32.34 3.17 -1.86
CA GLY A 350 32.94 3.40 -0.54
C GLY A 350 34.47 3.57 -0.57
N LYS A 351 35.17 2.81 -1.44
CA LYS A 351 36.63 2.93 -1.62
C LYS A 351 37.05 4.25 -2.27
N GLN A 352 36.21 4.81 -3.13
CA GLN A 352 36.43 6.06 -3.85
C GLN A 352 35.82 7.26 -3.14
N TYR A 353 35.02 7.03 -2.10
CA TYR A 353 34.26 8.04 -1.38
C TYR A 353 35.15 9.17 -0.85
N ASN A 354 36.29 8.83 -0.22
CA ASN A 354 37.27 9.83 0.24
C ASN A 354 37.89 10.62 -0.92
N HIS A 355 38.15 9.99 -2.07
CA HIS A 355 38.68 10.68 -3.25
C HIS A 355 37.64 11.66 -3.83
N ALA A 356 36.37 11.25 -3.93
CA ALA A 356 35.28 12.11 -4.38
C ALA A 356 35.06 13.29 -3.41
N LEU A 357 35.17 13.06 -2.10
CA LEU A 357 35.07 14.11 -1.08
C LEU A 357 36.22 15.12 -1.11
N ASN A 358 37.42 14.65 -1.48
CA ASN A 358 38.59 15.50 -1.62
C ASN A 358 38.55 16.39 -2.87
N SER A 359 37.52 16.25 -3.73
CA SER A 359 37.20 17.30 -4.69
C SER A 359 36.84 18.59 -3.95
N HIS A 360 37.33 19.73 -4.45
CA HIS A 360 37.15 21.04 -3.79
C HIS A 360 35.68 21.40 -3.54
N GLU A 361 34.77 20.89 -4.36
CA GLU A 361 33.33 21.18 -4.31
C GLU A 361 32.63 20.46 -3.15
N ALA A 362 32.92 19.17 -2.93
CA ALA A 362 32.29 18.38 -1.86
C ALA A 362 32.76 18.83 -0.47
N SER A 363 34.06 19.09 -0.28
CA SER A 363 34.60 19.60 0.99
C SER A 363 33.97 20.95 1.38
N GLY A 364 33.69 21.83 0.40
CA GLY A 364 33.01 23.10 0.62
C GLY A 364 31.58 22.94 1.16
N ILE A 365 30.84 21.96 0.65
CA ILE A 365 29.47 21.65 1.10
C ILE A 365 29.46 21.23 2.58
N TYR A 366 30.34 20.32 2.98
CA TYR A 366 30.43 19.88 4.39
C TYR A 366 30.78 21.03 5.33
N LYS A 367 31.74 21.89 4.95
CA LYS A 367 32.09 23.07 5.76
C LYS A 367 30.92 24.04 5.90
N LYS A 368 30.15 24.25 4.81
CA LYS A 368 28.96 25.09 4.85
C LYS A 368 27.89 24.51 5.77
N ILE A 369 27.65 23.20 5.72
CA ILE A 369 26.70 22.53 6.61
C ILE A 369 27.14 22.66 8.07
N LEU A 370 28.42 22.41 8.38
CA LEU A 370 28.95 22.58 9.74
C LEU A 370 28.89 24.03 10.24
N SER A 371 28.82 25.02 9.36
CA SER A 371 28.60 26.42 9.74
C SER A 371 27.12 26.76 10.02
N LEU A 372 26.19 25.92 9.55
CA LEU A 372 24.74 26.12 9.69
C LEU A 372 24.13 25.28 10.82
N VAL A 373 24.80 24.19 11.20
CA VAL A 373 24.33 23.27 12.25
C VAL A 373 24.93 23.68 13.59
N ASP A 374 24.09 23.85 14.61
CA ASP A 374 24.58 23.99 15.97
C ASP A 374 25.11 22.64 16.46
N LEU A 375 26.40 22.60 16.79
CA LEU A 375 27.08 21.38 17.22
C LEU A 375 26.85 21.08 18.72
N SER A 376 25.94 21.80 19.38
CA SER A 376 25.66 21.67 20.82
C SER A 376 24.67 20.55 21.19
N GLY A 377 24.21 19.76 20.22
CA GLY A 377 23.29 18.62 20.41
C GLY A 377 23.74 17.32 19.74
N SER A 378 22.76 16.45 19.47
CA SER A 378 22.89 15.15 18.82
C SER A 378 22.63 15.26 17.30
N CYS A 379 23.44 14.58 16.49
CA CYS A 379 23.33 14.59 15.04
C CYS A 379 23.30 13.17 14.46
N LEU A 380 22.35 12.88 13.59
CA LEU A 380 22.28 11.63 12.85
C LEU A 380 22.79 11.82 11.42
N ASP A 381 23.86 11.11 11.05
CA ASP A 381 24.46 11.10 9.71
C ASP A 381 23.97 9.89 8.90
N LEU A 382 22.95 10.12 8.07
CA LEU A 382 22.34 9.13 7.20
C LEU A 382 23.17 8.92 5.93
N GLY A 383 23.66 7.69 5.75
CA GLY A 383 24.49 7.32 4.61
C GLY A 383 25.87 7.95 4.67
N SER A 384 26.51 7.92 5.85
CA SER A 384 27.79 8.59 6.13
C SER A 384 28.98 8.19 5.24
N GLY A 385 28.83 7.12 4.45
CA GLY A 385 29.89 6.56 3.63
C GLY A 385 31.07 6.15 4.52
N THR A 386 32.25 6.72 4.29
CA THR A 386 33.45 6.49 5.10
C THR A 386 33.51 7.35 6.36
N GLY A 387 32.47 8.12 6.70
CA GLY A 387 32.45 8.86 7.95
C GLY A 387 33.03 10.26 7.89
N ALA A 388 32.88 10.94 6.74
CA ALA A 388 33.51 12.23 6.52
C ALA A 388 32.94 13.35 7.37
N LEU A 389 31.62 13.36 7.60
CA LEU A 389 30.99 14.32 8.50
C LEU A 389 31.50 14.14 9.93
N GLY A 390 31.48 12.90 10.43
CA GLY A 390 31.96 12.57 11.77
C GLY A 390 33.41 13.02 11.99
N ARG A 391 34.31 12.77 11.01
CA ARG A 391 35.70 13.25 11.10
C ARG A 391 35.81 14.78 11.18
N LEU A 392 35.06 15.48 10.34
CA LEU A 392 35.06 16.95 10.35
C LEU A 392 34.48 17.50 11.65
N PHE A 393 33.44 16.85 12.17
CA PHE A 393 32.79 17.20 13.43
C PHE A 393 33.77 17.02 14.61
N SER A 394 34.44 15.87 14.70
CA SER A 394 35.47 15.59 15.71
C SER A 394 36.64 16.57 15.61
N ALA A 395 37.11 16.88 14.40
CA ALA A 395 38.18 17.87 14.19
C ALA A 395 37.79 19.28 14.68
N GLU A 396 36.57 19.72 14.38
CA GLU A 396 36.06 21.04 14.80
C GLU A 396 35.84 21.12 16.31
N LYS A 397 35.37 20.03 16.93
CA LYS A 397 35.25 19.91 18.39
C LYS A 397 36.62 20.02 19.07
N ASN A 398 37.61 19.29 18.57
CA ASN A 398 38.99 19.36 19.08
C ASN A 398 39.59 20.76 18.92
N ARG A 399 39.34 21.43 17.78
CA ARG A 399 39.78 22.81 17.52
C ARG A 399 39.18 23.79 18.53
N LYS A 400 37.87 23.71 18.79
CA LYS A 400 37.17 24.56 19.77
C LYS A 400 37.62 24.31 21.21
N GLN A 401 37.95 23.06 21.56
CA GLN A 401 38.50 22.72 22.88
C GLN A 401 39.91 23.28 23.06
N GLN A 402 40.79 23.17 22.06
CA GLN A 402 42.14 23.73 22.10
C GLN A 402 42.15 25.26 22.17
N GLN A 403 41.18 25.93 21.52
CA GLN A 403 41.02 27.39 21.60
C GLN A 403 40.46 27.89 22.93
N ARG A 404 39.92 27.01 23.78
CA ARG A 404 39.36 27.35 25.10
C ARG A 404 40.35 27.19 26.26
N VAL A 405 41.59 26.74 26.03
CA VAL A 405 42.61 26.64 27.08
C VAL A 405 43.50 27.90 27.06
N PRO A 406 43.39 28.83 28.04
CA PRO A 406 44.40 29.87 28.22
C PRO A 406 45.64 29.27 28.93
N PRO A 407 46.84 29.85 28.75
CA PRO A 407 47.99 29.46 29.54
C PRO A 407 47.82 29.92 31.01
N SER A 408 47.77 28.94 31.91
CA SER A 408 47.93 29.01 33.37
C SER A 408 46.94 29.86 34.19
N SER A 409 46.14 29.19 35.00
CA SER A 409 46.22 29.31 36.46
C SER A 409 45.57 28.11 37.15
N ASN A 410 46.27 27.56 38.13
CA ASN A 410 45.80 26.51 39.03
C ASN A 410 44.53 26.97 39.76
N LEU A 411 43.42 26.23 39.67
CA LEU A 411 42.43 26.14 40.75
C LEU A 411 41.46 24.97 40.53
N SER A 412 41.35 24.18 41.59
CA SER A 412 40.39 23.13 41.98
C SER A 412 39.17 22.85 41.08
N SER A 413 39.02 21.56 40.79
CA SER A 413 37.85 20.89 40.22
C SER A 413 36.57 21.12 41.03
N PRO A 414 35.44 21.43 40.37
CA PRO A 414 34.13 21.01 40.81
C PRO A 414 33.64 19.84 39.94
N GLU A 415 33.37 18.73 40.61
CA GLU A 415 32.58 17.64 40.07
C GLU A 415 31.15 18.12 39.72
N GLY A 416 30.56 17.54 38.68
CA GLY A 416 29.10 17.56 38.51
C GLY A 416 28.54 18.49 37.44
N SER A 417 29.01 18.41 36.20
CA SER A 417 28.12 18.60 35.05
C SER A 417 28.47 17.61 33.95
N THR A 418 27.63 16.60 33.77
CA THR A 418 27.65 15.75 32.59
C THR A 418 27.18 16.60 31.41
N SER A 419 28.10 17.37 30.82
CA SER A 419 27.86 17.96 29.51
C SER A 419 27.61 16.79 28.57
N ARG A 420 26.36 16.60 28.12
CA ARG A 420 26.04 15.63 27.07
C ARG A 420 26.95 15.97 25.89
N SER A 421 27.95 15.12 25.69
CA SER A 421 28.84 15.20 24.55
C SER A 421 27.99 15.10 23.31
N ALA A 422 28.12 16.04 22.38
CA ALA A 422 27.55 15.93 21.04
C ALA A 422 27.85 14.53 20.48
N SER A 423 26.78 13.74 20.30
CA SER A 423 26.81 12.40 19.70
C SER A 423 26.57 12.57 18.21
N THR A 424 27.40 11.93 17.39
CA THR A 424 27.10 11.77 15.98
C THR A 424 26.87 10.28 15.77
N ASP A 425 25.67 9.90 15.36
CA ASP A 425 25.36 8.51 15.07
C ASP A 425 25.21 8.34 13.57
N SER A 426 25.44 7.13 13.07
CA SER A 426 25.40 6.90 11.63
C SER A 426 24.60 5.68 11.20
N VAL A 427 23.90 5.80 10.07
CA VAL A 427 23.27 4.67 9.35
C VAL A 427 24.09 4.33 8.12
N ILE A 428 24.68 3.13 8.10
CA ILE A 428 25.71 2.75 7.14
C ILE A 428 25.35 1.52 6.29
N PHE A 429 25.80 1.53 5.03
CA PHE A 429 25.81 0.38 4.14
C PHE A 429 26.99 -0.55 4.46
N LYS A 430 26.76 -1.87 4.48
CA LYS A 430 27.68 -2.95 4.93
C LYS A 430 29.18 -2.80 4.58
N GLY A 431 29.55 -2.13 3.49
CA GLY A 431 30.94 -1.94 3.07
C GLY A 431 31.76 -0.89 3.81
N THR A 432 31.14 0.06 4.54
CA THR A 432 31.88 1.15 5.21
C THR A 432 31.67 1.21 6.72
N THR A 433 30.83 0.33 7.28
CA THR A 433 30.53 0.26 8.72
C THR A 433 31.79 0.04 9.55
N ASP A 434 32.61 -0.95 9.17
CA ASP A 434 33.83 -1.30 9.91
C ASP A 434 34.86 -0.17 9.86
N TYR A 435 34.94 0.54 8.73
CA TYR A 435 35.79 1.72 8.62
C TYR A 435 35.33 2.83 9.57
N CYS A 436 34.03 3.12 9.62
CA CYS A 436 33.50 4.14 10.53
C CYS A 436 33.68 3.79 12.01
N ARG A 437 33.59 2.50 12.37
CA ARG A 437 33.90 2.00 13.72
C ARG A 437 35.40 2.14 14.05
N GLN A 438 36.28 1.88 13.09
CA GLN A 438 37.74 1.98 13.29
C GLN A 438 38.23 3.42 13.52
N ILE A 439 37.62 4.40 12.86
CA ILE A 439 38.06 5.80 12.95
C ILE A 439 37.53 6.54 14.18
N ASP A 440 36.66 5.91 14.99
CA ASP A 440 36.06 6.48 16.21
C ASP A 440 35.45 7.88 15.99
N ALA A 441 34.85 8.08 14.81
CA ALA A 441 34.31 9.37 14.38
C ALA A 441 32.83 9.56 14.75
N TYR A 442 32.18 8.50 15.25
CA TYR A 442 30.77 8.45 15.63
C TYR A 442 30.67 7.79 17.00
N SER A 443 29.73 8.26 17.82
CA SER A 443 29.39 7.64 19.11
C SER A 443 28.74 6.28 18.94
N GLU A 444 27.87 6.17 17.93
CA GLU A 444 27.20 4.93 17.57
C GLU A 444 27.18 4.74 16.05
N VAL A 445 27.34 3.50 15.61
CA VAL A 445 27.31 3.13 14.19
C VAL A 445 26.32 2.00 13.99
N SER A 446 25.17 2.36 13.41
CA SER A 446 24.07 1.46 13.10
C SER A 446 24.11 1.03 11.64
N GLN A 447 23.85 -0.25 11.40
CA GLN A 447 23.86 -0.83 10.06
C GLN A 447 22.48 -1.42 9.77
N GLY A 448 21.89 -1.00 8.67
CA GLY A 448 20.59 -1.48 8.23
C GLY A 448 19.98 -0.58 7.17
N SER A 449 18.75 -0.90 6.75
CA SER A 449 17.97 0.02 5.94
C SER A 449 17.68 1.29 6.77
N ILE A 450 17.57 2.45 6.10
CA ILE A 450 17.21 3.70 6.78
C ILE A 450 15.88 3.54 7.52
N GLN A 451 14.91 2.86 6.91
CA GLN A 451 13.60 2.61 7.49
C GLN A 451 13.67 1.80 8.79
N THR A 452 14.41 0.68 8.78
CA THR A 452 14.58 -0.18 9.96
C THR A 452 15.30 0.57 11.07
N VAL A 453 16.42 1.23 10.74
CA VAL A 453 17.26 1.87 11.76
C VAL A 453 16.57 3.10 12.34
N LEU A 454 15.92 3.94 11.53
CA LEU A 454 15.20 5.11 12.06
C LEU A 454 14.10 4.73 13.07
N SER A 455 13.47 3.57 12.90
CA SER A 455 12.41 3.10 13.82
C SER A 455 12.94 2.68 15.20
N SER A 456 14.22 2.33 15.31
CA SER A 456 14.86 1.90 16.57
C SER A 456 15.61 3.03 17.29
N LEU A 457 15.76 4.20 16.66
CA LEU A 457 16.56 5.28 17.22
C LEU A 457 15.72 6.27 18.04
N GLY A 458 16.37 6.90 19.01
CA GLY A 458 15.81 8.02 19.77
C GLY A 458 15.73 9.33 18.98
N PRO A 459 15.18 10.40 19.57
CA PRO A 459 15.14 11.70 18.93
C PRO A 459 16.55 12.30 18.75
N TYR A 460 16.78 12.95 17.61
CA TYR A 460 18.00 13.72 17.31
C TYR A 460 17.68 15.20 17.10
N ASP A 461 18.60 16.07 17.48
CA ASP A 461 18.47 17.51 17.25
C ASP A 461 18.65 17.86 15.76
N HIS A 462 19.50 17.10 15.07
CA HIS A 462 19.80 17.29 13.65
C HIS A 462 19.89 15.97 12.88
N ILE A 463 19.36 15.93 11.66
CA ILE A 463 19.53 14.82 10.72
C ILE A 463 20.21 15.35 9.46
N VAL A 464 21.31 14.72 9.05
CA VAL A 464 22.14 15.12 7.92
C VAL A 464 22.28 13.93 6.97
N SER A 465 22.15 14.15 5.65
CA SER A 465 22.28 13.08 4.64
C SER A 465 23.09 13.53 3.42
N VAL A 466 24.29 14.04 3.67
CA VAL A 466 25.17 14.55 2.59
C VAL A 466 25.78 13.41 1.78
N GLY A 467 26.10 12.29 2.45
CA GLY A 467 26.72 11.16 1.78
C GLY A 467 25.81 10.46 0.78
N CYS A 468 24.51 10.41 1.08
CA CYS A 468 23.49 10.00 0.10
C CYS A 468 23.47 10.92 -1.11
N TYR A 469 23.59 12.24 -0.93
CA TYR A 469 23.50 13.22 -2.01
C TYR A 469 24.69 13.17 -2.98
N ILE A 470 25.90 12.93 -2.49
CA ILE A 470 27.13 12.83 -3.31
C ILE A 470 27.06 11.64 -4.28
N LEU A 471 26.29 10.61 -3.95
CA LEU A 471 26.08 9.45 -4.81
C LEU A 471 25.10 9.72 -5.97
N PHE A 472 24.22 10.72 -5.83
CA PHE A 472 23.24 11.10 -6.85
C PHE A 472 23.70 12.26 -7.74
N LEU A 473 24.88 12.85 -7.49
CA LEU A 473 25.43 13.84 -8.39
C LEU A 473 25.75 13.16 -9.73
N PRO A 474 25.18 13.63 -10.86
CA PRO A 474 25.45 13.04 -12.16
C PRO A 474 26.96 13.13 -12.40
N ARG A 475 27.60 11.98 -12.66
CA ARG A 475 28.96 11.95 -13.18
C ARG A 475 28.95 12.81 -14.45
N ARG A 476 29.53 14.00 -14.38
CA ARG A 476 29.96 14.69 -15.60
C ARG A 476 31.03 13.79 -16.20
N SER A 477 30.68 13.08 -17.26
CA SER A 477 31.65 12.33 -18.05
C SER A 477 32.76 13.29 -18.48
N PRO A 478 34.05 12.88 -18.42
CA PRO A 478 35.13 13.64 -19.04
C PRO A 478 34.94 13.79 -20.55
#